data_AF-A0ABD1L536-F1
#
_entry.id   AF-A0ABD1L536-F1
#
_cell.length_a   1.000
_cell.length_b   1.000
_cell.length_c   1.000
_cell.angle_alpha   90.00
_cell.angle_beta   90.00
_cell.angle_gamma   90.00
#
_symmetry.space_group_name_H-M   'P 1'
#
loop_
_entity.id
_entity.type
_entity.pdbx_description
1 polymer ?
#
loop_
_entity_poly.entity_id
_entity_poly.type
_entity_poly.pdbx_seq_one_letter_code
_entity_poly.pdbx_strand_id
1 'polypeptide(L)'
;MKDTNNKRPQKQNQQAHKVLRNGRWSEQEAAIVIDCCKYRNGIDNLLVLLIGGIPIAMPTVLSVTMAIGSHRLSEQGVITKRMTAIEELAGMDVLCSDKTGTLTLN
;
A
#
# COMPACT_ATOMS: atom_id res chain seq x y z
N MET A 1 0.26 -6.02 -28.02
CA MET A 1 -0.03 -6.29 -26.59
C MET A 1 -1.28 -7.18 -26.56
N LYS A 2 -1.17 -8.47 -26.21
CA LYS A 2 -2.32 -9.40 -26.24
C LYS A 2 -2.82 -9.59 -24.82
N ASP A 3 -4.05 -9.16 -24.56
CA ASP A 3 -4.72 -9.27 -23.27
C ASP A 3 -4.82 -10.74 -22.85
N THR A 4 -3.93 -11.17 -21.96
CA THR A 4 -3.89 -12.55 -21.43
C THR A 4 -5.06 -12.86 -20.50
N ASN A 5 -5.88 -11.87 -20.14
CA ASN A 5 -7.00 -12.01 -19.21
C ASN A 5 -8.29 -12.53 -19.91
N ASN A 6 -8.50 -12.24 -21.20
CA ASN A 6 -9.73 -12.56 -21.94
C ASN A 6 -9.75 -13.95 -22.61
N LYS A 7 -9.03 -14.94 -22.06
CA LYS A 7 -9.10 -16.35 -22.53
C LYS A 7 -9.51 -17.34 -21.46
N ARG A 8 -9.55 -16.92 -20.19
CA ARG A 8 -9.96 -17.75 -19.05
C ARG A 8 -11.47 -18.07 -19.00
N PRO A 9 -12.40 -17.14 -19.29
CA PRO A 9 -13.82 -17.49 -19.30
C PRO A 9 -14.18 -18.46 -20.44
N GLN A 10 -13.50 -18.36 -21.58
CA GLN A 10 -13.67 -19.29 -22.72
C GLN A 10 -13.17 -20.70 -22.39
N LYS A 11 -12.04 -20.83 -21.69
CA LYS A 11 -11.54 -22.14 -21.22
C LYS A 11 -12.46 -22.75 -20.15
N GLN A 12 -12.99 -21.95 -19.22
CA GLN A 12 -13.94 -22.44 -18.21
C GLN A 12 -15.23 -22.97 -18.84
N ASN A 13 -15.78 -22.29 -19.86
CA ASN A 13 -16.96 -22.77 -20.58
C ASN A 13 -16.67 -24.09 -21.36
N GLN A 14 -15.50 -24.18 -22.01
CA GLN A 14 -15.08 -25.43 -22.67
C GLN A 14 -14.85 -26.58 -21.68
N GLN A 15 -14.33 -26.30 -20.49
CA GLN A 15 -14.16 -27.27 -19.42
C GLN A 15 -15.53 -27.75 -18.89
N ALA A 16 -16.48 -26.84 -18.69
CA ALA A 16 -17.84 -27.15 -18.26
C ALA A 16 -18.55 -28.10 -19.24
N HIS A 17 -18.47 -27.81 -20.54
CA HIS A 17 -19.02 -28.69 -21.59
C HIS A 17 -18.33 -30.05 -21.67
N LYS A 18 -17.06 -30.18 -21.25
CA LYS A 18 -16.37 -31.48 -21.16
C LYS A 18 -16.81 -32.29 -19.93
N VAL A 19 -17.09 -31.62 -18.80
CA VAL A 19 -17.56 -32.28 -17.56
C VAL A 19 -18.99 -32.79 -17.72
N LEU A 20 -19.87 -32.00 -18.35
CA LEU A 20 -21.25 -32.40 -18.68
C LEU A 20 -21.29 -33.56 -19.69
N ARG A 21 -20.36 -33.61 -20.67
CA ARG A 21 -20.32 -34.67 -21.69
C ARG A 21 -19.92 -36.05 -21.17
N ASN A 22 -19.22 -36.14 -20.04
CA ASN A 22 -18.80 -37.42 -19.48
C ASN A 22 -19.93 -38.17 -18.75
N GLY A 23 -21.16 -37.65 -18.74
CA GLY A 23 -22.36 -38.35 -18.25
C GLY A 23 -22.34 -38.74 -16.78
N ARG A 24 -21.36 -38.24 -16.01
CA ARG A 24 -21.07 -38.67 -14.63
C ARG A 24 -21.46 -37.64 -13.56
N TRP A 25 -21.88 -36.45 -13.98
CA TRP A 25 -22.17 -35.33 -13.07
C TRP A 25 -23.49 -34.70 -13.44
N SER A 26 -24.34 -34.46 -12.45
CA SER A 26 -25.60 -33.76 -12.64
C SER A 26 -25.35 -32.27 -12.95
N GLU A 27 -26.24 -31.61 -13.72
CA GLU A 27 -26.12 -30.17 -14.05
C GLU A 27 -25.98 -29.28 -12.80
N GLN A 28 -26.57 -29.72 -11.68
CA GLN A 28 -26.56 -29.01 -10.40
C GLN A 28 -25.16 -28.98 -9.78
N GLU A 29 -24.41 -30.09 -9.84
CA GLU A 29 -23.03 -30.18 -9.33
C GLU A 29 -22.05 -29.37 -10.18
N ALA A 30 -22.27 -29.36 -11.51
CA ALA A 30 -21.46 -28.57 -12.43
C ALA A 30 -21.62 -27.06 -12.18
N ALA A 31 -22.84 -26.59 -11.90
CA ALA A 31 -23.11 -25.19 -11.57
C ALA A 31 -22.36 -24.74 -10.31
N ILE A 32 -22.38 -25.55 -9.24
CA ILE A 32 -21.68 -25.27 -7.97
C ILE A 32 -20.16 -25.13 -8.19
N VAL A 33 -19.55 -26.01 -8.99
CA VAL A 33 -18.11 -25.96 -9.27
C VAL A 33 -17.73 -24.73 -10.09
N ILE A 34 -18.57 -24.33 -11.05
CA ILE A 34 -18.34 -23.14 -11.89
C ILE A 34 -18.42 -21.86 -11.05
N ASP A 35 -19.38 -21.74 -10.14
CA ASP A 35 -19.51 -20.58 -9.26
C ASP A 35 -18.30 -20.43 -8.31
N CYS A 36 -17.86 -21.52 -7.68
CA CYS A 36 -16.64 -21.52 -6.86
C CYS A 36 -15.38 -21.14 -7.67
N CYS A 37 -15.27 -21.60 -8.93
CA CYS A 37 -14.15 -21.24 -9.79
C CYS A 37 -14.16 -19.78 -10.25
N LYS A 38 -15.35 -19.16 -10.30
CA LYS A 38 -15.52 -17.75 -10.67
C LYS A 38 -15.17 -16.83 -9.49
N TYR A 39 -15.54 -17.22 -8.27
CA TYR A 39 -15.24 -16.47 -7.05
C TYR A 39 -13.73 -16.39 -6.74
N ARG A 40 -12.98 -17.46 -7.02
CA ARG A 40 -11.53 -17.52 -6.75
C ARG A 40 -10.75 -16.35 -7.38
N ASN A 41 -10.98 -16.08 -8.67
CA ASN A 41 -10.30 -14.99 -9.37
C ASN A 41 -10.69 -13.59 -8.86
N GLY A 42 -11.91 -13.42 -8.32
CA GLY A 42 -12.35 -12.15 -7.75
C GLY A 42 -11.59 -11.80 -6.47
N ILE A 43 -11.38 -12.80 -5.61
CA ILE A 43 -10.61 -12.67 -4.37
C ILE A 43 -9.13 -12.40 -4.67
N ASP A 44 -8.54 -13.08 -5.67
CA ASP A 44 -7.16 -12.85 -6.08
C ASP A 44 -6.93 -11.39 -6.50
N ASN A 45 -7.84 -10.81 -7.29
CA ASN A 45 -7.71 -9.42 -7.73
C ASN A 45 -7.89 -8.42 -6.58
N LEU A 46 -8.82 -8.68 -5.67
CA LEU A 46 -9.04 -7.85 -4.48
C LEU A 46 -7.81 -7.86 -3.57
N LEU A 47 -7.21 -9.03 -3.37
CA LEU A 47 -6.01 -9.20 -2.55
C LEU A 47 -4.82 -8.41 -3.12
N VAL A 48 -4.60 -8.46 -4.44
CA VAL A 48 -3.52 -7.72 -5.10
C VAL A 48 -3.74 -6.20 -4.98
N LEU A 49 -4.98 -5.73 -5.11
CA LEU A 49 -5.31 -4.31 -4.95
C LEU A 49 -5.10 -3.84 -3.50
N LEU A 50 -5.46 -4.66 -2.51
CA LEU A 50 -5.24 -4.36 -1.09
C LEU A 50 -3.74 -4.30 -0.74
N ILE A 51 -2.96 -5.28 -1.19
CA ILE A 51 -1.51 -5.33 -0.94
C ILE A 51 -0.79 -4.18 -1.66
N GLY A 52 -1.18 -3.86 -2.90
CA GLY A 52 -0.58 -2.76 -3.66
C GLY A 52 -1.07 -1.37 -3.23
N GLY A 53 -2.27 -1.27 -2.68
CA GLY A 53 -2.89 0.00 -2.30
C GLY A 53 -2.49 0.53 -0.94
N ILE A 54 -2.01 -0.33 -0.03
CA ILE A 54 -1.59 0.09 1.31
C ILE A 54 -0.08 0.34 1.30
N PRO A 55 0.38 1.61 1.38
CA PRO A 55 1.80 1.91 1.37
C PRO A 55 2.42 1.69 2.76
N ILE A 56 2.65 0.43 3.12
CA ILE A 56 3.21 0.02 4.43
C ILE A 56 4.61 0.65 4.66
N ALA A 57 5.34 0.95 3.57
CA ALA A 57 6.68 1.54 3.64
C ALA A 57 6.70 3.05 3.92
N MET A 58 5.62 3.80 3.63
CA MET A 58 5.60 5.25 3.84
C MET A 58 5.95 5.68 5.28
N PRO A 59 5.33 5.14 6.35
CA PRO A 59 5.66 5.53 7.72
C PRO A 59 7.12 5.19 8.09
N THR A 60 7.66 4.10 7.54
CA THR A 60 9.06 3.70 7.77
C THR A 60 10.03 4.69 7.15
N VAL A 61 9.81 5.06 5.89
CA VAL A 61 10.69 6.01 5.18
C VAL A 61 10.67 7.37 5.88
N LEU A 62 9.49 7.86 6.27
CA LEU A 62 9.36 9.12 7.01
C LEU A 62 10.17 9.09 8.31
N SER A 63 10.04 8.03 9.10
CA SER A 63 10.77 7.88 10.37
C SER A 63 12.29 7.84 10.18
N VAL A 64 12.77 7.17 9.14
CA VAL A 64 14.21 7.11 8.83
C VAL A 64 14.73 8.48 8.40
N THR A 65 13.98 9.20 7.56
CA THR A 65 14.33 10.55 7.14
C THR A 65 14.39 11.52 8.33
N MET A 66 13.42 11.46 9.25
CA MET A 66 13.43 12.26 10.48
C MET A 66 14.62 11.93 11.38
N ALA A 67 14.95 10.64 11.55
CA ALA A 67 16.09 10.21 12.36
C ALA A 67 17.42 10.73 11.79
N ILE A 68 17.59 10.63 10.47
CA ILE A 68 18.78 11.17 9.79
C ILE A 68 18.81 12.70 9.91
N GLY A 69 17.69 13.38 9.68
CA GLY A 69 17.58 14.84 9.82
C GLY A 69 17.90 15.31 11.24
N SER A 70 17.39 14.62 12.25
CA SER A 70 17.68 14.85 13.66
C SER A 70 19.17 14.71 13.98
N HIS A 71 19.80 13.67 13.44
CA HIS A 71 21.24 13.45 13.62
C HIS A 71 22.07 14.60 13.02
N ARG A 72 21.74 15.05 11.80
CA ARG A 72 22.42 16.19 11.17
C ARG A 72 22.19 17.52 11.89
N LEU A 73 21.00 17.73 12.46
CA LEU A 73 20.72 18.91 13.30
C LEU A 73 21.54 18.89 14.60
N SER A 74 21.73 17.69 15.17
CA SER A 74 22.58 17.52 16.36
C SER A 74 24.05 17.85 16.08
N GLU A 75 24.57 17.52 14.90
CA GLU A 75 25.94 17.90 14.47
C GLU A 75 26.10 19.42 14.33
N GLN A 76 25.00 20.15 14.06
CA GLN A 76 24.96 21.61 14.00
C GLN A 76 24.70 22.27 15.37
N GLY A 77 24.64 21.49 16.45
CA GLY A 77 24.39 21.97 17.82
C GLY A 77 22.92 22.11 18.21
N VAL A 78 21.98 21.63 17.38
CA VAL A 78 20.53 21.67 17.67
C VAL A 78 20.05 20.31 18.16
N ILE A 79 19.66 20.22 19.44
CA ILE A 79 19.16 18.97 20.03
C ILE A 79 17.64 18.88 19.88
N THR A 80 17.17 18.00 18.99
CA THR A 80 15.73 17.76 18.80
C THR A 80 15.21 16.72 19.79
N LYS A 81 14.35 17.13 20.74
CA LYS A 81 13.80 16.23 21.77
C LYS A 81 12.66 15.33 21.26
N ARG A 82 12.03 15.69 20.15
CA ARG A 82 10.93 14.95 19.50
C ARG A 82 11.11 14.99 17.99
N MET A 83 10.90 13.87 17.29
CA MET A 83 10.99 13.83 15.81
C MET A 83 9.97 14.75 15.14
N THR A 84 8.76 14.85 15.69
CA THR A 84 7.69 15.77 15.22
C THR A 84 8.13 17.24 15.22
N ALA A 85 9.06 17.64 16.10
CA ALA A 85 9.53 19.03 16.13
C ALA A 85 10.22 19.43 14.81
N ILE A 86 10.80 18.47 14.07
CA ILE A 86 11.43 18.74 12.77
C ILE A 86 10.38 19.09 11.72
N GLU A 87 9.22 18.42 11.73
CA GLU A 87 8.11 18.74 10.82
C GLU A 87 7.49 20.11 11.14
N GLU A 88 7.24 20.37 12.42
CA GLU A 88 6.69 21.66 12.87
C GLU A 88 7.62 22.83 12.50
N LEU A 89 8.93 22.64 12.65
CA LEU A 89 9.92 23.64 12.23
C LEU A 89 9.96 23.81 10.70
N ALA A 90 9.75 22.74 9.92
CA ALA A 90 9.72 22.81 8.47
C ALA A 90 8.46 23.53 7.93
N GLY A 91 7.35 23.49 8.67
CA GLY A 91 6.10 24.18 8.35
C GLY A 91 5.91 25.54 9.05
N MET A 92 6.93 26.03 9.75
CA MET A 92 6.83 27.27 10.53
C MET A 92 6.95 28.51 9.63
N ASP A 93 5.88 29.31 9.56
CA ASP A 93 5.87 30.59 8.81
C ASP A 93 6.34 31.79 9.64
N VAL A 94 6.14 31.76 10.97
CA VAL A 94 6.48 32.88 11.88
C VAL A 94 7.35 32.38 13.02
N LEU A 95 8.58 32.90 13.09
CA LEU A 95 9.50 32.66 14.19
C LEU A 95 9.48 33.85 15.15
N CYS A 96 8.90 33.65 16.34
CA CYS A 96 9.00 34.60 17.43
C CYS A 96 10.35 34.43 18.14
N SER A 97 11.35 35.24 17.77
CA SER A 97 12.66 35.25 18.42
C SER A 97 12.69 36.31 19.53
N ASP A 98 13.24 35.96 20.71
CA ASP A 98 13.34 36.88 21.83
C ASP A 98 14.49 37.89 21.62
N LYS A 99 14.28 39.14 22.05
CA LYS A 99 15.23 40.23 21.81
C LYS A 99 16.52 40.05 22.61
N THR A 100 16.42 39.67 23.89
CA THR A 100 17.56 39.60 24.81
C THR A 100 18.16 38.19 24.78
N GLY A 101 19.45 38.06 24.47
CA GLY A 101 20.16 36.77 24.47
C GLY A 101 19.96 35.90 23.22
N THR A 102 19.06 36.26 22.30
CA THR A 102 18.97 35.62 20.96
C THR A 102 19.34 36.58 19.83
N LEU A 103 18.79 37.80 19.79
CA LEU A 103 19.13 38.79 18.77
C LEU A 103 20.27 39.72 19.19
N THR A 104 20.35 40.03 20.48
CA THR A 104 21.47 40.78 21.07
C THR A 104 22.40 39.83 21.79
N LEU A 105 23.68 39.85 21.41
CA LEU A 105 24.77 39.35 22.26
C LEU A 105 24.82 40.29 23.47
N ASN A 106 24.38 39.81 24.63
CA ASN A 106 24.61 40.51 25.90
C ASN A 106 26.10 40.44 26.25
#